data_AF-A0A3D4UM48-F1
#
_entry.id   AF-A0A3D4UM48-F1
#
_cell.length_a   1.000
_cell.length_b   1.000
_cell.length_c   1.000
_cell.angle_alpha   90.00
_cell.angle_beta   90.00
_cell.angle_gamma   90.00
#
_symmetry.space_group_name_H-M   'P 1'
#
loop_
_entity.id
_entity.type
_entity.pdbx_description
1 polymer ?
#
loop_
_entity_poly.entity_id
_entity_poly.type
_entity_poly.pdbx_seq_one_letter_code
_entity_poly.pdbx_strand_id
1 'polypeptide(L)'
;ETEAGLLFRGSLRLENNGGFSQIRSPIEEGSLGDAEGIEIEVRGDGRSYIFDVRVSNLQVMASSYQSVFETKDNEWVTLRLPFDAFAFHSFGRRVGVVGEMDPALINSVGITLADKQPGTFDVEIRAIRGYSTRGEYNSRLAKLGAILGEREAEAEQSPRREVLANASFADRVIEVCTLAIDRGVPMFNDGQPEACASVYEVALSSILLLGRDDLSGDARALIHRAIRDGQHLHDASERAWHYRRAIDALMRSYKDWA
;
A
#
# COMPACT_ATOMS: atom_id res chain seq x y z
N GLU A 1 -9.18 25.66 10.09
CA GLU A 1 -9.73 24.68 9.12
C GLU A 1 -10.33 25.45 7.97
N THR A 2 -10.13 24.97 6.75
CA THR A 2 -10.83 25.43 5.55
C THR A 2 -11.90 24.38 5.21
N GLU A 3 -12.81 24.66 4.26
CA GLU A 3 -13.73 23.63 3.73
C GLU A 3 -13.01 22.41 3.13
N ALA A 4 -11.69 22.50 2.89
CA ALA A 4 -10.88 21.47 2.23
C ALA A 4 -9.86 20.76 3.14
N GLY A 5 -9.71 21.16 4.42
CA GLY A 5 -8.77 20.53 5.35
C GLY A 5 -8.04 21.49 6.31
N LEU A 6 -6.85 21.10 6.75
CA LEU A 6 -5.96 21.90 7.60
C LEU A 6 -5.07 22.82 6.75
N LEU A 7 -5.04 24.12 7.07
CA LEU A 7 -4.17 25.10 6.42
C LEU A 7 -3.04 25.51 7.36
N PHE A 8 -1.80 25.24 6.96
CA PHE A 8 -0.59 25.68 7.65
C PHE A 8 0.12 26.73 6.81
N ARG A 9 0.07 28.00 7.26
CA ARG A 9 0.64 29.12 6.53
C ARG A 9 1.33 30.12 7.46
N GLY A 10 2.27 30.88 6.90
CA GLY A 10 2.97 31.92 7.63
C GLY A 10 4.05 32.58 6.81
N SER A 11 5.00 33.21 7.49
CA SER A 11 6.20 33.77 6.88
C SER A 11 7.42 33.30 7.68
N LEU A 12 8.33 32.61 7.00
CA LEU A 12 9.59 32.15 7.58
C LEU A 12 10.61 33.29 7.56
N ARG A 13 11.24 33.54 8.71
CA ARG A 13 12.33 34.51 8.88
C ARG A 13 13.55 33.80 9.43
N LEU A 14 14.74 34.19 8.97
CA LEU A 14 16.02 33.61 9.42
C LEU A 14 16.68 34.42 10.55
N GLU A 15 16.05 35.51 10.97
CA GLU A 15 16.52 36.38 12.04
C GLU A 15 16.51 35.63 13.39
N ASN A 16 17.45 35.95 14.29
CA ASN A 16 17.53 35.43 15.67
C ASN A 16 17.66 33.90 15.82
N ASN A 17 18.46 33.25 14.96
CA ASN A 17 18.59 31.77 14.92
C ASN A 17 17.27 31.05 14.61
N GLY A 18 16.27 31.78 14.11
CA GLY A 18 15.04 31.23 13.57
C GLY A 18 15.25 30.58 12.21
N GLY A 19 14.36 29.68 11.84
CA GLY A 19 14.41 29.05 10.53
C GLY A 19 13.48 27.85 10.36
N PHE A 20 12.58 27.60 11.32
CA PHE A 20 11.52 26.62 11.12
C PHE A 20 10.16 27.13 11.60
N SER A 21 9.11 26.54 11.05
CA SER A 21 7.75 26.66 11.54
C SER A 21 7.16 25.25 11.60
N GLN A 22 6.43 24.92 12.67
CA GLN A 22 5.92 23.58 12.90
C GLN A 22 4.50 23.61 13.45
N ILE A 23 3.70 22.64 13.01
CA ILE A 23 2.43 22.27 13.63
C ILE A 23 2.44 20.77 13.94
N ARG A 24 1.76 20.38 15.01
CA ARG A 24 1.69 18.99 15.47
C ARG A 24 0.31 18.68 16.01
N SER A 25 -0.08 17.42 15.85
CA SER A 25 -1.28 16.84 16.44
C SER A 25 -0.92 15.57 17.22
N PRO A 26 -1.51 15.33 18.40
CA PRO A 26 -1.51 14.00 18.98
C PRO A 26 -2.35 13.04 18.13
N ILE A 27 -2.03 11.76 18.19
CA ILE A 27 -2.86 10.67 17.67
C ILE A 27 -2.97 9.56 18.72
N GLU A 28 -3.98 8.71 18.59
CA GLU A 28 -4.13 7.55 19.46
C GLU A 28 -3.04 6.52 19.19
N GLU A 29 -2.32 6.12 20.24
CA GLU A 29 -1.31 5.06 20.16
C GLU A 29 -1.97 3.74 19.72
N GLY A 30 -1.31 2.99 18.84
CA GLY A 30 -1.84 1.78 18.21
C GLY A 30 -2.66 2.03 16.93
N SER A 31 -3.10 3.27 16.64
CA SER A 31 -3.88 3.58 15.43
C SER A 31 -3.15 3.31 14.11
N LEU A 32 -1.82 3.17 14.16
CA LEU A 32 -0.95 2.90 13.01
C LEU A 32 -0.24 1.54 13.11
N GLY A 33 -0.61 0.65 14.04
CA GLY A 33 0.12 -0.59 14.31
C GLY A 33 0.26 -1.54 13.11
N ASP A 34 -0.72 -1.57 12.21
CA ASP A 34 -0.70 -2.37 10.98
C ASP A 34 -0.22 -1.59 9.73
N ALA A 35 0.15 -0.32 9.90
CA ALA A 35 0.56 0.55 8.79
C ALA A 35 2.04 0.34 8.44
N GLU A 36 2.33 0.41 7.14
CA GLU A 36 3.69 0.37 6.58
C GLU A 36 4.24 1.78 6.34
N GLY A 37 3.37 2.79 6.37
CA GLY A 37 3.73 4.19 6.27
C GLY A 37 2.54 5.13 6.37
N ILE A 38 2.80 6.41 6.11
CA ILE A 38 1.80 7.47 6.07
C ILE A 38 1.53 7.86 4.62
N GLU A 39 0.26 8.00 4.26
CA GLU A 39 -0.19 8.65 3.05
C GLU A 39 -0.75 10.03 3.41
N ILE A 40 -0.28 11.07 2.71
CA ILE A 40 -0.77 12.44 2.87
C ILE A 40 -1.36 12.94 1.56
N GLU A 41 -2.49 13.63 1.65
CA GLU A 41 -3.09 14.38 0.56
C GLU A 41 -2.87 15.87 0.82
N VAL A 42 -2.03 16.48 0.00
CA VAL A 42 -1.43 17.80 0.28
C VAL A 42 -1.43 18.68 -0.97
N ARG A 43 -1.63 19.98 -0.79
CA ARG A 43 -1.39 21.02 -1.78
C ARG A 43 -0.51 22.08 -1.16
N GLY A 44 0.63 22.38 -1.76
CA GLY A 44 1.58 23.34 -1.19
C GLY A 44 2.00 24.41 -2.18
N ASP A 45 3.11 25.06 -1.83
CA ASP A 45 3.68 26.24 -2.48
C ASP A 45 4.96 25.90 -3.27
N GLY A 46 5.19 24.62 -3.55
CA GLY A 46 6.39 24.14 -4.22
C GLY A 46 7.61 23.97 -3.29
N ARG A 47 7.47 24.24 -1.98
CA ARG A 47 8.55 24.06 -1.01
C ARG A 47 8.63 22.62 -0.52
N SER A 48 9.78 22.30 0.08
CA SER A 48 10.02 21.04 0.79
C SER A 48 9.65 21.17 2.27
N TYR A 49 8.92 20.17 2.76
CA TYR A 49 8.47 20.08 4.14
C TYR A 49 8.98 18.79 4.76
N ILE A 50 8.98 18.74 6.09
CA ILE A 50 9.32 17.56 6.87
C ILE A 50 8.03 17.06 7.51
N PHE A 51 7.73 15.77 7.31
CA PHE A 51 6.74 15.06 8.10
C PHE A 51 7.43 14.48 9.33
N ASP A 52 6.98 14.87 10.52
CA ASP A 52 7.54 14.43 11.79
C ASP A 52 6.63 13.45 12.53
N VAL A 53 7.22 12.39 13.06
CA VAL A 53 6.55 11.33 13.82
C VAL A 53 7.24 11.19 15.18
N ARG A 54 6.44 11.08 16.25
CA ARG A 54 6.94 10.80 17.60
C ARG A 54 6.34 9.52 18.14
N VAL A 55 7.15 8.79 18.89
CA VAL A 55 6.78 7.54 19.53
C VAL A 55 6.85 7.65 21.05
N SER A 56 6.00 6.91 21.75
CA SER A 56 5.86 6.95 23.21
C SER A 56 7.09 6.46 23.96
N ASN A 57 7.79 5.46 23.41
CA ASN A 57 8.95 4.81 24.03
C ASN A 57 10.28 5.57 23.87
N LEU A 58 10.31 6.67 23.10
CA LEU A 58 11.54 7.42 22.82
C LEU A 58 11.33 8.92 23.06
N GLN A 59 11.39 9.31 24.33
CA GLN A 59 11.18 10.68 24.78
C GLN A 59 12.50 11.44 24.94
N VAL A 60 13.09 11.85 23.82
CA VAL A 60 14.30 12.71 23.80
C VAL A 60 13.91 14.15 23.47
N MET A 61 14.61 15.13 24.05
CA MET A 61 14.35 16.54 23.75
C MET A 61 14.51 16.85 22.26
N ALA A 62 13.60 17.70 21.76
CA ALA A 62 13.61 18.20 20.37
C ALA A 62 13.82 17.07 19.34
N SER A 63 13.19 15.92 19.57
CA SER A 63 13.34 14.74 18.72
C SER A 63 12.06 14.36 18.00
N SER A 64 12.26 13.75 16.83
CA SER A 64 11.24 13.08 16.05
C SER A 64 11.91 12.19 15.00
N TYR A 65 11.20 11.19 14.53
CA TYR A 65 11.48 10.60 13.24
C TYR A 65 11.00 11.55 12.15
N GLN A 66 11.78 11.71 11.09
CA GLN A 66 11.57 12.74 10.06
C GLN A 66 11.69 12.12 8.68
N SER A 67 10.74 12.45 7.81
CA SER A 67 10.82 12.22 6.37
C SER A 67 10.56 13.53 5.63
N VAL A 68 11.34 13.81 4.59
CA VAL A 68 11.13 14.99 3.75
C VAL A 68 10.12 14.65 2.66
N PHE A 69 9.26 15.60 2.32
CA PHE A 69 8.38 15.52 1.16
C PHE A 69 8.35 16.85 0.42
N GLU A 70 8.12 16.78 -0.89
CA GLU A 70 8.06 17.94 -1.77
C GLU A 70 6.60 18.22 -2.15
N THR A 71 6.21 19.48 -2.10
CA THR A 71 4.91 19.91 -2.59
C THR A 71 5.04 20.39 -4.04
N LYS A 72 3.92 20.41 -4.76
CA LYS A 72 3.80 21.09 -6.04
C LYS A 72 2.99 22.36 -5.86
N ASP A 73 3.42 23.42 -6.52
CA ASP A 73 2.78 24.74 -6.43
C ASP A 73 1.30 24.65 -6.83
N ASN A 74 0.43 24.87 -5.85
CA ASN A 74 -1.02 24.89 -5.97
C ASN A 74 -1.66 23.63 -6.61
N GLU A 75 -0.97 22.49 -6.57
CA GLU A 75 -1.47 21.19 -7.07
C GLU A 75 -1.70 20.22 -5.90
N TRP A 76 -2.88 19.58 -5.88
CA TRP A 76 -3.14 18.48 -4.95
C TRP A 76 -2.37 17.24 -5.38
N VAL A 77 -1.54 16.73 -4.47
CA VAL A 77 -0.77 15.50 -4.65
C VAL A 77 -1.02 14.55 -3.49
N THR A 78 -1.00 13.25 -3.79
CA THR A 78 -1.01 12.18 -2.78
C THR A 78 0.39 11.60 -2.68
N LEU A 79 1.00 11.67 -1.50
CA LEU A 79 2.37 11.24 -1.26
C LEU A 79 2.39 10.12 -0.22
N ARG A 80 3.19 9.08 -0.50
CA ARG A 80 3.43 7.97 0.43
C ARG A 80 4.80 8.11 1.08
N LEU A 81 4.80 8.10 2.40
CA LEU A 81 5.96 8.21 3.28
C LEU A 81 6.11 6.87 4.03
N PRO A 82 6.83 5.88 3.48
CA PRO A 82 7.05 4.61 4.16
C PRO A 82 7.87 4.82 5.45
N PHE A 83 7.57 4.08 6.52
CA PHE A 83 8.24 4.28 7.80
C PHE A 83 9.74 3.97 7.75
N ASP A 84 10.19 3.11 6.85
CA ASP A 84 11.60 2.78 6.64
C ASP A 84 12.44 3.94 6.05
N ALA A 85 11.80 4.93 5.44
CA ALA A 85 12.44 6.14 4.93
C ALA A 85 12.62 7.22 6.02
N PHE A 86 12.02 7.04 7.20
CA PHE A 86 12.14 8.01 8.29
C PHE A 86 13.49 7.88 9.00
N ALA A 87 14.15 9.02 9.20
CA ALA A 87 15.37 9.10 10.00
C ALA A 87 15.07 9.72 11.37
N PHE A 88 15.64 9.18 12.44
CA PHE A 88 15.54 9.83 13.76
C PHE A 88 16.45 11.05 13.84
N HIS A 89 15.88 12.19 14.26
CA HIS A 89 16.58 13.44 14.48
C HIS A 89 16.39 13.92 15.92
N SER A 90 17.42 14.55 16.48
CA SER A 90 17.33 15.33 17.72
C SER A 90 18.10 16.63 17.56
N PHE A 91 17.49 17.76 17.98
CA PHE A 91 18.06 19.10 17.75
C PHE A 91 18.44 19.35 16.28
N GLY A 92 17.62 18.85 15.35
CA GLY A 92 17.84 18.96 13.90
C GLY A 92 18.99 18.10 13.36
N ARG A 93 19.67 17.31 14.21
CA ARG A 93 20.77 16.42 13.81
C ARG A 93 20.28 14.99 13.70
N ARG A 94 20.64 14.32 12.60
CA ARG A 94 20.38 12.89 12.42
C ARG A 94 21.16 12.08 13.46
N VAL A 95 20.50 11.13 14.09
CA VAL A 95 21.12 10.17 15.01
C VAL A 95 21.26 8.83 14.28
N GLY A 96 22.48 8.30 14.22
CA GLY A 96 22.80 7.18 13.33
C GLY A 96 22.35 5.80 13.82
N VAL A 97 22.23 5.58 15.13
CA VAL A 97 21.83 4.28 15.70
C VAL A 97 20.65 4.49 16.62
N VAL A 98 19.47 4.19 16.10
CA VAL A 98 18.20 4.12 16.82
C VAL A 98 17.51 2.84 16.32
N GLY A 99 16.80 2.14 17.20
CA GLY A 99 16.02 0.96 16.78
C GLY A 99 15.00 1.32 15.70
N GLU A 100 14.47 0.31 15.01
CA GLU A 100 13.38 0.51 14.06
C GLU A 100 12.19 1.17 14.78
N MET A 101 11.50 2.06 14.06
CA MET A 101 10.27 2.67 14.55
C MET A 101 9.19 1.59 14.65
N ASP A 102 8.62 1.40 15.83
CA ASP A 102 7.40 0.62 16.02
C ASP A 102 6.18 1.52 15.73
N PRO A 103 5.42 1.28 14.63
CA PRO A 103 4.27 2.09 14.28
C PRO A 103 3.16 2.08 15.34
N ALA A 104 3.07 1.01 16.13
CA ALA A 104 2.07 0.92 17.20
C ALA A 104 2.33 1.92 18.32
N LEU A 105 3.57 2.39 18.48
CA LEU A 105 3.96 3.34 19.53
C LEU A 105 3.88 4.80 19.09
N ILE A 106 3.47 5.07 17.84
CA ILE A 106 3.31 6.44 17.34
C ILE A 106 2.16 7.14 18.08
N ASN A 107 2.44 8.31 18.66
CA ASN A 107 1.47 9.07 19.43
C ASN A 107 1.34 10.54 19.00
N SER A 108 2.15 10.99 18.03
CA SER A 108 2.03 12.33 17.47
C SER A 108 2.62 12.39 16.07
N VAL A 109 1.94 13.16 15.21
CA VAL A 109 2.39 13.52 13.87
C VAL A 109 2.46 15.03 13.71
N GLY A 110 3.29 15.49 12.79
CA GLY A 110 3.47 16.90 12.53
C GLY A 110 4.05 17.19 11.16
N ILE A 111 3.99 18.48 10.82
CA ILE A 111 4.61 19.04 9.63
C ILE A 111 5.48 20.21 10.06
N THR A 112 6.71 20.21 9.56
CA THR A 112 7.72 21.22 9.83
C THR A 112 8.23 21.78 8.51
N LEU A 113 8.18 23.09 8.36
CA LEU A 113 8.94 23.82 7.35
C LEU A 113 10.30 24.18 7.96
N ALA A 114 11.41 23.74 7.37
CA ALA A 114 12.77 24.05 7.84
C ALA A 114 13.79 24.12 6.69
N ASP A 115 13.35 24.54 5.51
CA ASP A 115 14.14 24.60 4.27
C ASP A 115 15.16 25.75 4.20
N LYS A 116 15.18 26.62 5.23
CA LYS A 116 16.02 27.83 5.32
C LYS A 116 15.76 28.86 4.21
N GLN A 117 14.59 28.85 3.59
CA GLN A 117 14.21 29.85 2.59
C GLN A 117 13.30 30.91 3.24
N PRO A 118 13.75 32.17 3.40
CA PRO A 118 12.89 33.21 3.94
C PRO A 118 11.76 33.51 2.96
N GLY A 119 10.56 33.78 3.47
CA GLY A 119 9.40 34.06 2.62
C GLY A 119 8.11 33.49 3.18
N THR A 120 7.00 33.79 2.50
CA THR A 120 5.71 33.19 2.81
C THR A 120 5.71 31.70 2.53
N PHE A 121 4.89 30.98 3.26
CA PHE A 121 4.58 29.59 2.94
C PHE A 121 3.10 29.32 3.17
N ASP A 122 2.57 28.38 2.40
CA ASP A 122 1.25 27.81 2.62
C ASP A 122 1.18 26.36 2.16
N VAL A 123 0.72 25.50 3.06
CA VAL A 123 0.44 24.11 2.77
C VAL A 123 -0.91 23.72 3.35
N GLU A 124 -1.74 23.15 2.49
CA GLU A 124 -3.04 22.61 2.81
C GLU A 124 -2.96 21.09 2.85
N ILE A 125 -3.49 20.50 3.93
CA ILE A 125 -3.55 19.05 4.11
C ILE A 125 -5.01 18.65 4.23
N ARG A 126 -5.46 17.82 3.29
CA ARG A 126 -6.83 17.30 3.29
C ARG A 126 -6.95 16.05 4.15
N ALA A 127 -5.95 15.17 4.10
CA ALA A 127 -5.96 13.92 4.82
C ALA A 127 -4.55 13.45 5.18
N ILE A 128 -4.46 12.78 6.32
CA ILE A 128 -3.30 12.01 6.78
C ILE A 128 -3.84 10.63 7.17
N ARG A 129 -3.30 9.56 6.61
CA ARG A 129 -3.78 8.19 6.84
C ARG A 129 -2.60 7.23 6.94
N GLY A 130 -2.72 6.18 7.75
CA GLY A 130 -1.83 5.02 7.62
C GLY A 130 -2.20 4.21 6.38
N TYR A 131 -1.22 3.73 5.62
CA TYR A 131 -1.45 2.78 4.53
C TYR A 131 -0.77 1.44 4.84
N SER A 132 -1.34 0.37 4.29
CA SER A 132 -0.78 -0.98 4.33
C SER A 132 -1.09 -1.64 3.01
N THR A 133 -0.09 -2.18 2.34
CA THR A 133 -0.28 -2.92 1.08
C THR A 133 -1.28 -4.08 1.27
N ARG A 134 -1.24 -4.74 2.43
CA ARG A 134 -2.20 -5.80 2.80
C ARG A 134 -3.61 -5.27 3.01
N GLY A 135 -3.78 -4.12 3.65
CA GLY A 135 -5.07 -3.46 3.84
C GLY A 135 -5.71 -3.03 2.53
N GLU A 136 -4.92 -2.45 1.62
CA GLU A 136 -5.35 -2.02 0.28
C GLU A 136 -5.78 -3.20 -0.58
N TYR A 137 -4.99 -4.27 -0.55
CA TYR A 137 -5.31 -5.53 -1.18
C TYR A 137 -6.66 -6.08 -0.68
N ASN A 138 -6.86 -6.15 0.63
CA ASN A 138 -8.13 -6.62 1.22
C ASN A 138 -9.32 -5.72 0.86
N SER A 139 -9.13 -4.40 0.84
CA SER A 139 -10.17 -3.44 0.41
C SER A 139 -10.53 -3.62 -1.06
N ARG A 140 -9.54 -3.85 -1.93
CA ARG A 140 -9.75 -4.14 -3.35
C ARG A 140 -10.49 -5.47 -3.54
N LEU A 141 -10.16 -6.50 -2.77
CA LEU A 141 -10.91 -7.77 -2.76
C LEU A 141 -12.36 -7.59 -2.30
N ALA A 142 -12.61 -6.79 -1.26
CA ALA A 142 -13.97 -6.53 -0.78
C ALA A 142 -14.80 -5.77 -1.82
N LYS A 143 -14.22 -4.75 -2.49
CA LYS A 143 -14.87 -4.03 -3.59
C LYS A 143 -15.16 -4.95 -4.78
N LEU A 144 -14.24 -5.83 -5.14
CA LEU A 144 -14.47 -6.86 -6.16
C LEU A 144 -15.60 -7.81 -5.75
N GLY A 145 -15.63 -8.27 -4.49
CA GLY A 145 -16.71 -9.09 -3.96
C GLY A 145 -18.07 -8.40 -4.03
N ALA A 146 -18.14 -7.09 -3.73
CA ALA A 146 -19.37 -6.32 -3.83
C ALA A 146 -19.84 -6.13 -5.29
N ILE A 147 -18.91 -5.90 -6.23
CA ILE A 147 -19.22 -5.82 -7.68
C ILE A 147 -19.72 -7.18 -8.21
N LEU A 148 -19.17 -8.27 -7.70
CA LEU A 148 -19.56 -9.63 -8.10
C LEU A 148 -20.87 -10.09 -7.47
N GLY A 149 -21.24 -9.57 -6.29
CA GLY A 149 -22.50 -9.87 -5.60
C GLY A 149 -23.76 -9.47 -6.38
N GLU A 150 -23.67 -8.51 -7.31
CA GLU A 150 -24.79 -8.14 -8.19
C GLU A 150 -24.97 -9.12 -9.38
N ARG A 151 -23.99 -9.99 -9.66
CA ARG A 151 -24.09 -11.04 -10.70
C ARG A 151 -24.45 -12.43 -10.17
N GLU A 152 -24.50 -12.62 -8.85
CA GLU A 152 -24.86 -13.91 -8.24
C GLU A 152 -26.34 -14.27 -8.45
N ALA A 153 -27.23 -13.26 -8.59
CA ALA A 153 -28.66 -13.49 -8.78
C ALA A 153 -29.05 -14.08 -10.16
N GLU A 154 -28.22 -13.90 -11.20
CA GLU A 154 -28.43 -14.54 -12.51
C GLU A 154 -27.70 -15.88 -12.66
N ALA A 155 -26.71 -16.17 -11.81
CA ALA A 155 -25.90 -17.40 -11.86
C ALA A 155 -26.48 -18.56 -11.04
N GLU A 156 -27.51 -18.30 -10.23
CA GLU A 156 -28.06 -19.23 -9.24
C GLU A 156 -28.73 -20.48 -9.83
N GLN A 157 -28.97 -20.51 -11.15
CA GLN A 157 -29.59 -21.64 -11.87
C GLN A 157 -28.60 -22.47 -12.72
N SER A 158 -27.27 -22.29 -12.54
CA SER A 158 -26.27 -22.96 -13.37
C SER A 158 -25.84 -24.33 -12.82
N PRO A 159 -25.89 -25.42 -13.60
CA PRO A 159 -25.45 -26.77 -13.19
C PRO A 159 -23.95 -26.88 -12.86
N ARG A 160 -23.14 -25.83 -13.14
CA ARG A 160 -21.73 -25.77 -12.72
C ARG A 160 -21.56 -25.62 -11.20
N ARG A 161 -22.54 -25.08 -10.47
CA ARG A 161 -22.41 -24.82 -9.02
C ARG A 161 -22.45 -26.11 -8.18
N GLU A 162 -23.25 -27.10 -8.57
CA GLU A 162 -23.28 -28.42 -7.91
C GLU A 162 -21.98 -29.21 -8.11
N VAL A 163 -21.33 -29.04 -9.26
CA VAL A 163 -20.01 -29.65 -9.53
C VAL A 163 -18.94 -29.00 -8.67
N LEU A 164 -18.93 -27.66 -8.57
CA LEU A 164 -17.99 -26.87 -7.75
C LEU A 164 -18.16 -27.10 -6.23
N ALA A 165 -19.38 -27.31 -5.77
CA ALA A 165 -19.67 -27.60 -4.36
C ALA A 165 -19.15 -28.98 -3.92
N ASN A 166 -19.06 -29.93 -4.85
CA ASN A 166 -18.55 -31.28 -4.61
C ASN A 166 -17.09 -31.47 -5.06
N ALA A 167 -16.48 -30.45 -5.67
CA ALA A 167 -15.10 -30.47 -6.13
C ALA A 167 -14.12 -30.44 -4.93
N SER A 168 -13.01 -31.18 -5.04
CA SER A 168 -11.95 -31.10 -4.04
C SER A 168 -11.33 -29.70 -4.04
N PHE A 169 -10.61 -29.34 -2.97
CA PHE A 169 -9.87 -28.07 -2.95
C PHE A 169 -8.86 -27.98 -4.11
N ALA A 170 -8.20 -29.10 -4.44
CA ALA A 170 -7.31 -29.20 -5.59
C ALA A 170 -8.02 -28.89 -6.92
N ASP A 171 -9.22 -29.43 -7.12
CA ASP A 171 -10.03 -29.18 -8.32
C ASP A 171 -10.39 -27.69 -8.45
N ARG A 172 -10.76 -27.04 -7.33
CA ARG A 172 -11.05 -25.60 -7.32
C ARG A 172 -9.83 -24.76 -7.69
N VAL A 173 -8.65 -25.12 -7.17
CA VAL A 173 -7.39 -24.45 -7.52
C VAL A 173 -7.07 -24.63 -9.01
N ILE A 174 -7.21 -25.85 -9.53
CA ILE A 174 -6.99 -26.16 -10.94
C ILE A 174 -7.98 -25.37 -11.83
N GLU A 175 -9.24 -25.28 -11.44
CA GLU A 175 -10.26 -24.56 -12.20
C GLU A 175 -10.00 -23.05 -12.22
N VAL A 176 -9.64 -22.44 -11.09
CA VAL A 176 -9.27 -21.02 -11.04
C VAL A 176 -8.07 -20.75 -11.95
N CYS A 177 -7.02 -21.58 -11.87
CA CYS A 177 -5.84 -21.48 -12.74
C CYS A 177 -6.20 -21.64 -14.22
N THR A 178 -7.03 -22.62 -14.56
CA THR A 178 -7.46 -22.88 -15.93
C THR A 178 -8.28 -21.72 -16.48
N LEU A 179 -9.24 -21.21 -15.71
CA LEU A 179 -10.04 -20.05 -16.10
C LEU A 179 -9.17 -18.80 -16.29
N ALA A 180 -8.18 -18.60 -15.43
CA ALA A 180 -7.24 -17.50 -15.58
C ALA A 180 -6.47 -17.59 -16.90
N ILE A 181 -5.96 -18.78 -17.25
CA ILE A 181 -5.27 -19.05 -18.51
C ILE A 181 -6.19 -18.80 -19.71
N ASP A 182 -7.40 -19.35 -19.70
CA ASP A 182 -8.37 -19.22 -20.79
C ASP A 182 -8.76 -17.76 -21.05
N ARG A 183 -8.75 -16.92 -20.03
CA ARG A 183 -9.04 -15.47 -20.15
C ARG A 183 -7.81 -14.64 -20.44
N GLY A 184 -6.66 -14.96 -19.84
CA GLY A 184 -5.43 -14.20 -19.96
C GLY A 184 -4.74 -14.37 -21.31
N VAL A 185 -4.67 -15.60 -21.85
CA VAL A 185 -3.97 -15.88 -23.11
C VAL A 185 -4.53 -15.06 -24.29
N PRO A 186 -5.85 -14.99 -24.53
CA PRO A 186 -6.40 -14.13 -25.57
C PRO A 186 -6.03 -12.66 -25.39
N MET A 187 -6.16 -12.12 -24.17
CA MET A 187 -5.81 -10.72 -23.88
C MET A 187 -4.34 -10.42 -24.20
N PHE A 188 -3.43 -11.31 -23.82
CA PHE A 188 -2.01 -11.15 -24.11
C PHE A 188 -1.75 -11.16 -25.62
N ASN A 189 -2.34 -12.11 -26.34
CA ASN A 189 -2.21 -12.22 -27.79
C ASN A 189 -2.82 -11.04 -28.54
N ASP A 190 -3.87 -10.42 -27.98
CA ASP A 190 -4.51 -9.21 -28.50
C ASP A 190 -3.75 -7.92 -28.14
N GLY A 191 -2.52 -8.02 -27.61
CA GLY A 191 -1.68 -6.87 -27.28
C GLY A 191 -2.08 -6.16 -25.98
N GLN A 192 -2.78 -6.86 -25.07
CA GLN A 192 -3.21 -6.35 -23.76
C GLN A 192 -2.51 -7.08 -22.60
N PRO A 193 -1.17 -7.00 -22.49
CA PRO A 193 -0.42 -7.71 -21.46
C PRO A 193 -0.75 -7.24 -20.04
N GLU A 194 -1.12 -5.96 -19.86
CA GLU A 194 -1.55 -5.40 -18.57
C GLU A 194 -2.83 -6.06 -18.04
N ALA A 195 -3.81 -6.24 -18.93
CA ALA A 195 -5.07 -6.91 -18.62
C ALA A 195 -4.83 -8.39 -18.32
N CYS A 196 -3.99 -9.06 -19.11
CA CYS A 196 -3.58 -10.45 -18.87
C CYS A 196 -2.90 -10.61 -17.49
N ALA A 197 -1.94 -9.74 -17.16
CA ALA A 197 -1.25 -9.76 -15.88
C ALA A 197 -2.23 -9.59 -14.71
N SER A 198 -3.18 -8.67 -14.84
CA SER A 198 -4.23 -8.43 -13.85
C SER A 198 -5.12 -9.67 -13.63
N VAL A 199 -5.51 -10.38 -14.70
CA VAL A 199 -6.27 -11.63 -14.60
C VAL A 199 -5.50 -12.70 -13.83
N TYR A 200 -4.21 -12.86 -14.12
CA TYR A 200 -3.37 -13.84 -13.43
C TYR A 200 -3.12 -13.48 -11.96
N GLU A 201 -2.85 -12.21 -11.64
CA GLU A 201 -2.67 -11.76 -10.27
C GLU A 201 -3.95 -12.02 -9.46
N VAL A 202 -5.12 -11.65 -9.98
CA VAL A 202 -6.42 -11.89 -9.33
C VAL A 202 -6.67 -13.37 -9.08
N ALA A 203 -6.31 -14.24 -10.03
CA ALA A 203 -6.46 -15.69 -9.86
C ALA A 203 -5.61 -16.22 -8.70
N LEU A 204 -4.31 -15.85 -8.66
CA LEU A 204 -3.38 -16.20 -7.60
C LEU A 204 -3.86 -15.68 -6.23
N SER A 205 -4.31 -14.44 -6.19
CA SER A 205 -4.91 -13.78 -5.04
C SER A 205 -6.17 -14.49 -4.52
N SER A 206 -7.05 -14.94 -5.41
CA SER A 206 -8.27 -15.66 -5.04
C SER A 206 -7.97 -17.03 -4.43
N ILE A 207 -6.91 -17.72 -4.87
CA ILE A 207 -6.50 -19.01 -4.31
C ILE A 207 -6.01 -18.86 -2.86
N LEU A 208 -5.27 -17.79 -2.55
CA LEU A 208 -4.90 -17.47 -1.16
C LEU A 208 -6.12 -17.21 -0.27
N LEU A 209 -7.18 -16.60 -0.83
CA LEU A 209 -8.41 -16.31 -0.09
C LEU A 209 -9.21 -17.59 0.19
N LEU A 210 -9.31 -18.47 -0.81
CA LEU A 210 -10.06 -19.73 -0.71
C LEU A 210 -9.33 -20.80 0.13
N GLY A 211 -8.00 -20.75 0.20
CA GLY A 211 -7.17 -21.81 0.75
C GLY A 211 -6.60 -21.58 2.14
N ARG A 212 -7.39 -21.10 3.11
CA ARG A 212 -6.83 -20.76 4.45
C ARG A 212 -6.25 -21.96 5.21
N ASP A 213 -6.88 -23.13 5.16
CA ASP A 213 -6.39 -24.32 5.88
C ASP A 213 -5.91 -25.45 4.94
N ASP A 214 -6.36 -25.44 3.68
CA ASP A 214 -6.10 -26.53 2.71
C ASP A 214 -4.95 -26.25 1.72
N LEU A 215 -4.43 -25.02 1.68
CA LEU A 215 -3.30 -24.66 0.82
C LEU A 215 -1.98 -25.00 1.52
N SER A 216 -1.14 -25.79 0.86
CA SER A 216 0.18 -26.16 1.40
C SER A 216 1.05 -24.93 1.67
N GLY A 217 1.97 -25.04 2.64
CA GLY A 217 2.91 -23.95 2.96
C GLY A 217 3.75 -23.53 1.76
N ASP A 218 4.17 -24.49 0.93
CA ASP A 218 4.95 -24.23 -0.28
C ASP A 218 4.12 -23.53 -1.37
N ALA A 219 2.88 -23.97 -1.59
CA ALA A 219 1.97 -23.31 -2.54
C ALA A 219 1.67 -21.87 -2.10
N ARG A 220 1.44 -21.66 -0.80
CA ARG A 220 1.23 -20.32 -0.22
C ARG A 220 2.45 -19.43 -0.39
N ALA A 221 3.64 -19.94 -0.09
CA ALA A 221 4.90 -19.20 -0.24
C ALA A 221 5.18 -18.85 -1.71
N LEU A 222 4.90 -19.78 -2.63
CA LEU A 222 5.02 -19.57 -4.07
C LEU A 222 4.11 -18.42 -4.53
N ILE A 223 2.85 -18.43 -4.14
CA ILE A 223 1.89 -17.40 -4.56
C ILE A 223 2.25 -16.03 -3.97
N HIS A 224 2.58 -15.96 -2.68
CA HIS A 224 3.00 -14.69 -2.06
C HIS A 224 4.25 -14.10 -2.71
N ARG A 225 5.24 -14.94 -3.05
CA ARG A 225 6.44 -14.50 -3.76
C ARG A 225 6.08 -13.98 -5.15
N ALA A 226 5.25 -14.72 -5.89
CA ALA A 226 4.84 -14.33 -7.23
C ALA A 226 4.14 -12.96 -7.24
N ILE A 227 3.20 -12.72 -6.33
CA ILE A 227 2.49 -11.44 -6.21
C ILE A 227 3.47 -10.31 -5.90
N ARG A 228 4.32 -10.49 -4.88
CA ARG A 228 5.31 -9.48 -4.46
C ARG A 228 6.27 -9.13 -5.58
N ASP A 229 6.91 -10.13 -6.19
CA ASP A 229 7.91 -9.91 -7.23
C ASP A 229 7.27 -9.29 -8.47
N GLY A 230 6.06 -9.71 -8.83
CA GLY A 230 5.30 -9.16 -9.94
C GLY A 230 4.92 -7.68 -9.77
N GLN A 231 4.66 -7.21 -8.54
CA GLN A 231 4.37 -5.79 -8.27
C GLN A 231 5.57 -4.87 -8.51
N HIS A 232 6.80 -5.41 -8.50
CA HIS A 232 8.02 -4.67 -8.77
C HIS A 232 8.44 -4.68 -10.25
N LEU A 233 7.80 -5.49 -11.09
CA LEU A 233 8.07 -5.53 -12.53
C LEU A 233 7.29 -4.41 -13.24
N HIS A 234 7.99 -3.53 -13.96
CA HIS A 234 7.33 -2.42 -14.67
C HIS A 234 6.82 -2.81 -16.06
N ASP A 235 7.43 -3.81 -16.71
CA ASP A 235 6.97 -4.32 -18.00
C ASP A 235 5.78 -5.26 -17.83
N ALA A 236 4.67 -4.93 -18.48
CA ALA A 236 3.43 -5.69 -18.38
C ALA A 236 3.54 -7.11 -18.96
N SER A 237 4.39 -7.31 -19.98
CA SER A 237 4.58 -8.61 -20.59
C SER A 237 5.40 -9.52 -19.68
N GLU A 238 6.46 -8.99 -19.08
CA GLU A 238 7.27 -9.68 -18.08
C GLU A 238 6.42 -10.06 -16.87
N ARG A 239 5.55 -9.16 -16.40
CA ARG A 239 4.57 -9.45 -15.34
C ARG A 239 3.63 -10.59 -15.68
N ALA A 240 2.99 -10.54 -16.85
CA ALA A 240 2.08 -11.58 -17.28
C ALA A 240 2.77 -12.95 -17.33
N TRP A 241 3.99 -13.01 -17.87
CA TRP A 241 4.79 -14.24 -17.89
C TRP A 241 5.27 -14.67 -16.49
N HIS A 242 5.57 -13.73 -15.60
CA HIS A 242 5.92 -14.03 -14.21
C HIS A 242 4.77 -14.73 -13.48
N TYR A 243 3.56 -14.13 -13.51
CA TYR A 243 2.39 -14.75 -12.90
C TYR A 243 1.99 -16.06 -13.57
N ARG A 244 2.13 -16.15 -14.90
CA ARG A 244 1.86 -17.40 -15.63
C ARG A 244 2.74 -18.55 -15.13
N ARG A 245 4.03 -18.33 -14.91
CA ARG A 245 4.94 -19.37 -14.38
C ARG A 245 4.52 -19.83 -12.99
N ALA A 246 4.03 -18.91 -12.14
CA ALA A 246 3.51 -19.26 -10.82
C ALA A 246 2.24 -20.11 -10.93
N ILE A 247 1.30 -19.74 -11.81
CA ILE A 247 0.09 -20.53 -12.11
C ILE A 247 0.46 -21.93 -12.59
N ASP A 248 1.37 -22.04 -13.57
CA ASP A 248 1.79 -23.34 -14.11
C ASP A 248 2.49 -24.20 -13.04
N ALA A 249 3.28 -23.60 -12.15
CA ALA A 249 3.92 -24.31 -11.05
C ALA A 249 2.91 -24.82 -10.01
N LEU A 250 1.91 -24.01 -9.69
CA LEU A 250 0.81 -24.38 -8.81
C LEU A 250 -0.02 -25.52 -9.41
N MET A 251 -0.35 -25.44 -10.70
CA MET A 251 -1.08 -26.51 -11.38
C MET A 251 -0.28 -27.83 -11.39
N ARG A 252 1.04 -27.78 -11.55
CA ARG A 252 1.89 -28.99 -11.45
C ARG A 252 1.84 -29.60 -10.05
N SER A 253 2.04 -28.79 -9.00
CA SER A 253 2.03 -29.30 -7.62
C SER A 253 0.70 -29.96 -7.22
N TYR A 254 -0.42 -29.54 -7.81
CA TYR A 254 -1.73 -30.13 -7.55
C TYR A 254 -2.10 -31.29 -8.49
N LYS A 255 -1.52 -31.36 -9.69
CA LYS A 255 -1.65 -32.53 -10.58
C LYS A 255 -0.83 -33.72 -10.10
N ASP A 256 0.31 -33.47 -9.45
CA ASP A 256 1.15 -34.53 -8.88
C ASP A 256 0.55 -35.16 -7.59
N TRP A 257 -0.61 -34.67 -7.14
CA TRP A 257 -1.33 -35.15 -5.94
C TRP A 257 -2.56 -36.04 -6.25
N ALA A 258 -3.03 -36.02 -7.50
CA ALA A 258 -4.20 -36.80 -7.98
C ALA A 258 -3.75 -38.11 -8.64
#